data_AF-A0A2J6H5I8-F1
#
_entry.id   AF-A0A2J6H5I8-F1
#
_cell.length_a   1.000
_cell.length_b   1.000
_cell.length_c   1.000
_cell.angle_alpha   90.00
_cell.angle_beta   90.00
_cell.angle_gamma   90.00
#
_symmetry.space_group_name_H-M   'P 1'
#
loop_
_entity.id
_entity.type
_entity.pdbx_description
1 polymer ?
#
loop_
_entity_poly.entity_id
_entity_poly.type
_entity_poly.pdbx_seq_one_letter_code
_entity_poly.pdbx_strand_id
1 'polypeptide(L)'
;MSQRTKIKALLESGKTDIDVTVKGWVRTFRNNQFIALNDGSTNNNLQVVVDFENTDAALLKRITTGAAISATGKLVASLGKGQSVELKAAA
;
A
#
# COMPACT_ATOMS: atom_id res chain seq x y z
N MET A 1 -10.75 -16.17 8.62
CA MET A 1 -10.92 -15.00 7.73
C MET A 1 -9.70 -14.11 7.87
N SER A 2 -9.01 -13.79 6.78
CA SER A 2 -7.82 -12.92 6.86
C SER A 2 -8.26 -11.49 7.19
N GLN A 3 -7.83 -10.97 8.35
CA GLN A 3 -8.12 -9.61 8.78
C GLN A 3 -7.50 -8.62 7.80
N ARG A 4 -8.32 -7.76 7.18
CA ARG A 4 -7.86 -6.63 6.37
C ARG A 4 -8.48 -5.35 6.89
N THR A 5 -7.74 -4.25 6.83
CA THR A 5 -8.26 -2.92 7.09
C THR A 5 -8.62 -2.25 5.76
N LYS A 6 -9.77 -1.58 5.71
CA LYS A 6 -10.20 -0.85 4.50
C LYS A 6 -9.33 0.39 4.31
N ILE A 7 -8.99 0.72 3.07
CA ILE A 7 -8.18 1.91 2.75
C ILE A 7 -8.88 3.19 3.22
N LYS A 8 -10.19 3.31 2.99
CA LYS A 8 -10.98 4.46 3.49
C LYS A 8 -10.78 4.69 5.00
N ALA A 9 -10.85 3.62 5.79
CA ALA A 9 -10.70 3.71 7.24
C ALA A 9 -9.30 4.15 7.65
N LEU A 10 -8.25 3.69 6.96
CA LEU A 10 -6.88 4.11 7.23
C LEU A 10 -6.68 5.60 6.94
N LEU A 11 -7.13 6.05 5.78
CA LEU A 11 -7.01 7.45 5.34
C LEU A 11 -7.80 8.42 6.25
N GLU A 12 -8.96 8.00 6.77
CA GLU A 12 -9.78 8.81 7.67
C GLU A 12 -9.31 8.76 9.12
N SER A 13 -8.69 7.66 9.56
CA SER A 13 -8.34 7.47 10.97
C SER A 13 -7.21 8.37 11.46
N GLY A 14 -6.33 8.84 10.55
CA GLY A 14 -5.11 9.58 10.91
C GLY A 14 -4.14 8.80 11.79
N LYS A 15 -4.38 7.51 12.03
CA LYS A 15 -3.50 6.66 12.86
C LYS A 15 -2.22 6.37 12.09
N THR A 16 -1.11 6.37 12.82
CA THR A 16 0.20 5.98 12.32
C THR A 16 0.85 5.05 13.33
N ASP A 17 1.97 4.43 12.95
CA ASP A 17 2.74 3.48 13.73
C ASP A 17 2.00 2.18 14.08
N ILE A 18 1.05 1.77 13.24
CA ILE A 18 0.29 0.53 13.40
C ILE A 18 0.60 -0.47 12.29
N ASP A 19 0.67 -1.75 12.64
CA ASP A 19 0.75 -2.83 11.66
C ASP A 19 -0.63 -3.13 11.09
N VAL A 20 -0.74 -3.07 9.76
CA VAL A 20 -2.01 -3.29 9.06
C VAL A 20 -1.79 -4.14 7.83
N THR A 21 -2.82 -4.94 7.52
CA THR A 21 -2.91 -5.66 6.24
C THR A 21 -3.99 -5.00 5.39
N VAL A 22 -3.63 -4.62 4.17
CA VAL A 22 -4.55 -4.07 3.17
C VAL A 22 -4.59 -4.99 1.95
N LYS A 23 -5.73 -4.99 1.27
CA LYS A 23 -5.93 -5.78 0.06
C LYS A 23 -6.69 -4.97 -0.97
N GLY A 24 -6.23 -5.02 -2.21
CA GLY A 24 -6.83 -4.27 -3.30
C GLY A 24 -6.14 -4.53 -4.63
N TRP A 25 -6.39 -3.65 -5.58
CA TRP A 25 -5.84 -3.69 -6.92
C TRP A 25 -4.84 -2.55 -7.14
N VAL A 26 -3.70 -2.90 -7.73
CA VAL A 26 -2.65 -1.95 -8.11
C VAL A 26 -3.20 -1.01 -9.18
N ARG A 27 -3.18 0.29 -8.90
CA ARG A 27 -3.55 1.34 -9.85
C ARG A 27 -2.37 1.84 -10.65
N THR A 28 -1.23 2.01 -9.99
CA THR A 28 0.05 2.35 -10.62
C THR A 28 1.19 1.78 -9.78
N PHE A 29 2.32 1.48 -10.42
CA PHE A 29 3.56 1.11 -9.76
C PHE A 29 4.70 1.95 -10.37
N ARG A 30 5.41 2.72 -9.55
CA ARG A 30 6.41 3.70 -10.00
C ARG A 30 7.75 3.46 -9.30
N ASN A 31 8.83 3.63 -10.05
CA ASN A 31 10.22 3.49 -9.58
C ASN A 31 10.52 2.16 -8.85
N ASN A 32 9.76 1.11 -9.16
CA ASN A 32 9.78 -0.17 -8.46
C ASN A 32 9.56 -0.08 -6.93
N GLN A 33 9.09 1.05 -6.42
CA GLN A 33 9.03 1.37 -5.00
C GLN A 33 7.63 1.80 -4.55
N PHE A 34 6.93 2.60 -5.37
CA PHE A 34 5.67 3.22 -4.98
C PHE A 34 4.49 2.58 -5.69
N ILE A 35 3.68 1.86 -4.94
CA ILE A 35 2.45 1.22 -5.41
C ILE A 35 1.27 2.08 -4.96
N ALA A 36 0.46 2.55 -5.90
CA ALA A 36 -0.86 3.09 -5.59
C ALA A 36 -1.86 1.93 -5.53
N LEU A 37 -2.38 1.63 -4.35
CA LEU A 37 -3.34 0.56 -4.11
C LEU A 37 -4.75 1.12 -3.90
N ASN A 38 -5.76 0.47 -4.48
CA ASN A 38 -7.16 0.83 -4.27
C ASN A 38 -8.00 -0.42 -3.97
N ASP A 39 -8.90 -0.34 -3.00
CA ASP A 39 -9.76 -1.46 -2.58
C ASP A 39 -11.26 -1.21 -2.87
N GLY A 40 -11.58 -0.14 -3.59
CA GLY A 40 -12.94 0.30 -3.91
C GLY A 40 -13.69 0.98 -2.76
N SER A 41 -13.11 1.07 -1.56
CA SER A 41 -13.79 1.71 -0.42
C SER A 41 -13.81 3.23 -0.49
N THR A 42 -12.94 3.83 -1.30
CA THR A 42 -12.83 5.27 -1.54
C THR A 42 -12.23 5.54 -2.92
N ASN A 43 -12.45 6.74 -3.45
CA ASN A 43 -11.83 7.21 -4.70
C ASN A 43 -10.32 7.46 -4.54
N ASN A 44 -9.84 7.59 -3.30
CA ASN A 44 -8.43 7.81 -2.99
C ASN A 44 -7.64 6.50 -3.00
N ASN A 45 -6.36 6.59 -3.33
CA ASN A 45 -5.45 5.44 -3.28
C ASN A 45 -4.61 5.49 -2.00
N LEU A 46 -4.24 4.32 -1.50
CA LEU A 46 -3.21 4.19 -0.48
C LEU A 46 -1.86 3.98 -1.17
N GLN A 47 -0.87 4.76 -0.81
CA GLN A 47 0.51 4.51 -1.22
C GLN A 47 1.10 3.39 -0.37
N VAL A 48 1.56 2.34 -1.04
CA VAL A 48 2.34 1.25 -0.46
C VAL A 48 3.77 1.41 -0.95
N VAL A 49 4.70 1.53 -0.02
CA VAL A 49 6.13 1.66 -0.25
C VAL A 49 6.76 0.28 -0.07
N VAL A 50 7.40 -0.22 -1.12
CA VAL A 50 8.12 -1.50 -1.13
C VAL A 50 9.62 -1.22 -1.09
N ASP A 51 10.34 -1.98 -0.29
CA ASP A 51 11.80 -2.00 -0.30
C ASP A 51 12.29 -2.81 -1.51
N PHE A 52 12.59 -2.14 -2.61
CA PHE A 52 13.00 -2.80 -3.85
C PHE A 52 14.40 -3.44 -3.76
N GLU A 53 15.22 -3.04 -2.79
CA GLU A 53 16.57 -3.60 -2.60
C GLU A 53 16.48 -4.98 -1.93
N ASN A 54 15.52 -5.15 -1.01
CA ASN A 54 15.33 -6.38 -0.25
C ASN A 54 14.15 -7.25 -0.73
N THR A 55 13.44 -6.85 -1.78
CA THR A 55 12.33 -7.62 -2.37
C THR A 55 12.78 -8.36 -3.63
N ASP A 56 12.35 -9.62 -3.80
CA ASP A 56 12.63 -10.41 -4.99
C ASP A 56 12.22 -9.67 -6.28
N ALA A 57 13.18 -9.51 -7.20
CA ALA A 57 12.98 -8.88 -8.49
C ALA A 57 11.90 -9.58 -9.35
N ALA A 58 11.74 -10.90 -9.21
CA ALA A 58 10.68 -11.62 -9.89
C ALA A 58 9.29 -11.26 -9.34
N LEU A 59 9.19 -11.05 -8.02
CA LEU A 59 7.97 -10.56 -7.38
C LEU A 59 7.66 -9.13 -7.83
N LEU A 60 8.65 -8.22 -7.81
CA LEU A 60 8.47 -6.84 -8.26
C LEU A 60 7.95 -6.77 -9.70
N LYS A 61 8.46 -7.62 -10.61
CA LYS A 61 7.98 -7.71 -12.00
C LYS A 61 6.52 -8.17 -12.13
N ARG A 62 5.98 -8.90 -11.15
CA ARG A 62 4.59 -9.34 -11.13
C ARG A 62 3.63 -8.26 -10.64
N ILE A 63 4.13 -7.19 -10.02
CA ILE A 63 3.31 -6.07 -9.55
C ILE A 63 3.00 -5.16 -10.73
N THR A 64 1.94 -5.50 -11.46
CA THR A 64 1.47 -4.74 -12.63
C THR A 64 0.16 -4.02 -12.33
N THR A 65 -0.18 -3.00 -13.12
CA THR A 65 -1.48 -2.34 -13.04
C THR A 65 -2.61 -3.37 -13.22
N GLY A 66 -3.58 -3.34 -12.31
CA GLY A 66 -4.69 -4.31 -12.26
C GLY A 66 -4.39 -5.57 -11.42
N ALA A 67 -3.15 -5.79 -10.99
CA ALA A 67 -2.82 -6.92 -10.12
C ALA A 67 -3.53 -6.80 -8.77
N ALA A 68 -4.15 -7.89 -8.32
CA ALA A 68 -4.69 -7.99 -6.97
C ALA A 68 -3.56 -8.38 -6.01
N ILE A 69 -3.34 -7.57 -4.97
CA ILE A 69 -2.27 -7.79 -3.99
C ILE A 69 -2.80 -7.72 -2.55
N SER A 70 -2.08 -8.39 -1.66
CA SER A 70 -2.20 -8.23 -0.22
C SER A 70 -0.88 -7.64 0.27
N ALA A 71 -0.93 -6.49 0.93
CA ALA A 71 0.24 -5.84 1.50
C ALA A 71 0.07 -5.75 3.01
N THR A 72 1.06 -6.23 3.75
CA THR A 72 1.12 -6.12 5.22
C THR A 72 2.34 -5.29 5.57
N GLY A 73 2.21 -4.41 6.56
CA GLY A 73 3.33 -3.66 7.06
C GLY A 73 2.89 -2.50 7.94
N LYS A 74 3.81 -1.55 8.14
CA LYS A 74 3.62 -0.45 9.08
C LYS A 74 3.04 0.77 8.38
N LEU A 75 1.94 1.30 8.91
CA LEU A 75 1.36 2.56 8.46
C LEU A 75 2.15 3.72 9.06
N VAL A 76 2.69 4.59 8.23
CA VAL A 76 3.51 5.74 8.64
C VAL A 76 2.93 7.03 8.06
N ALA A 77 3.27 8.17 8.65
CA ALA A 77 2.94 9.46 8.07
C ALA A 77 3.64 9.60 6.71
N SER A 78 2.89 10.00 5.67
CA SER A 78 3.50 10.20 4.36
C SER A 78 4.27 11.51 4.33
N LEU A 79 5.41 11.50 3.65
CA LEU A 79 6.22 12.70 3.37
C LEU A 79 5.73 13.44 2.12
N GLY A 80 4.82 12.84 1.34
CA GLY A 80 4.31 13.40 0.10
C GLY A 80 3.21 14.44 0.30
N LYS A 81 3.28 15.58 -0.41
CA LYS A 81 2.17 16.55 -0.45
C LYS A 81 0.91 15.87 -1.01
N GLY A 82 -0.19 15.94 -0.26
CA GLY A 82 -1.51 15.42 -0.67
C GLY A 82 -1.83 14.00 -0.21
N GLN A 83 -0.95 13.38 0.58
CA GLN A 83 -1.21 12.08 1.22
C GLN A 83 -0.91 12.18 2.71
N SER A 84 -1.84 11.76 3.57
CA SER A 84 -1.65 11.84 5.02
C SER A 84 -0.80 10.68 5.56
N VAL A 85 -0.98 9.50 4.98
CA VAL A 85 -0.37 8.25 5.43
C VAL A 85 0.05 7.38 4.26
N GLU A 86 1.06 6.55 4.47
CA GLU A 86 1.54 5.53 3.54
C GLU A 86 1.90 4.25 4.27
N LEU A 87 1.78 3.11 3.59
CA LEU A 87 2.09 1.81 4.14
C LEU A 87 3.49 1.38 3.71
N LYS A 88 4.42 1.22 4.65
CA LYS A 88 5.69 0.54 4.37
C LYS A 88 5.46 -0.96 4.44
N ALA A 89 5.53 -1.63 3.30
CA ALA A 89 5.36 -3.07 3.21
C ALA A 89 6.51 -3.77 3.93
N ALA A 90 6.19 -4.77 4.75
CA ALA A 90 7.16 -5.74 5.22
C ALA A 90 7.31 -6.82 4.13
N ALA A 91 8.56 -7.16 3.79
CA ALA A 91 8.88 -8.23 2.86
C ALA A 91 8.46 -9.60 3.40
#